data_AF-A0A6I3D7N5-F1
#
_entry.id   AF-A0A6I3D7N5-F1
#
_cell.length_a   1.000
_cell.length_b   1.000
_cell.length_c   1.000
_cell.angle_alpha   90.00
_cell.angle_beta   90.00
_cell.angle_gamma   90.00
#
_symmetry.space_group_name_H-M   'P 1'
#
loop_
_entity.id
_entity.type
_entity.pdbx_description
1 polymer ?
#
loop_
_entity_poly.entity_id
_entity_poly.type
_entity_poly.pdbx_seq_one_letter_code
_entity_poly.pdbx_strand_id
1 'polypeptide(L)'
;MKLFKRCLAVSMALATFAALATVSTPASAQVSPAIINPTCAFPIIVNQQDANVAYPDTNSTYWAMPTNFSLGDVVTITGEFSYARYMSFNSYNETGSSVGGLRDTAILPDAGSINPFLDGQSLTGTPRNYTVNVNVTNTPQVTSPVAGEIDAIPGVGWLLIRVYVPFDANSPSGGVPIPSITVNGATKTGCTSFGAEPAIVALAALIMGQAIADAIPPAEVPEFSFSGGGGLFPNADNKYVYATTSWKPGRLAIVRGLAPSYPDTPVQPLYPEQQLRYWSMCTNLLVTPAPVVECARDNVTALDAQGYYTYVIGADQDQPSAAAIARDNATWLKWFGPIGEALPDELKPNGNLILRNMLPDASFTNAVQNIPMTQSNAAARATMGAYYPEATYCERSVFERYGAGACFVLGPKFTG
;
A
#
# COMPACT_ATOMS: atom_id res chain seq x y z
N MET A 1 -62.02 26.19 -63.59
CA MET A 1 -62.59 24.85 -63.87
C MET A 1 -62.84 24.15 -62.53
N LYS A 2 -64.12 23.97 -62.17
CA LYS A 2 -64.76 23.02 -61.22
C LYS A 2 -63.98 22.57 -59.95
N LEU A 3 -64.39 22.99 -58.75
CA LEU A 3 -65.43 22.44 -57.83
C LEU A 3 -64.94 21.31 -56.88
N PHE A 4 -65.01 21.59 -55.56
CA PHE A 4 -65.63 20.80 -54.49
C PHE A 4 -65.42 19.26 -54.41
N LYS A 5 -64.88 18.75 -53.28
CA LYS A 5 -65.65 18.13 -52.16
C LYS A 5 -64.74 17.34 -51.19
N ARG A 6 -65.06 17.48 -49.90
CA ARG A 6 -64.68 16.60 -48.78
C ARG A 6 -65.27 15.20 -48.97
N CYS A 7 -64.55 14.16 -48.55
CA CYS A 7 -65.11 12.93 -48.01
C CYS A 7 -64.20 12.38 -46.90
N LEU A 8 -64.84 11.66 -45.99
CA LEU A 8 -64.51 11.39 -44.59
C LEU A 8 -64.01 9.94 -44.40
N ALA A 9 -63.32 9.71 -43.27
CA ALA A 9 -63.07 8.43 -42.59
C ALA A 9 -61.93 7.55 -43.19
N VAL A 10 -61.09 6.85 -42.42
CA VAL A 10 -61.30 6.14 -41.15
C VAL A 10 -60.04 6.20 -40.29
N SER A 11 -60.24 6.37 -38.98
CA SER A 11 -59.27 6.32 -37.89
C SER A 11 -58.59 4.95 -37.76
N MET A 12 -57.27 4.92 -37.58
CA MET A 12 -56.59 3.78 -36.97
C MET A 12 -55.67 4.32 -35.87
N ALA A 13 -56.16 4.23 -34.63
CA ALA A 13 -55.41 4.57 -33.43
C ALA A 13 -54.35 3.50 -33.18
N LEU A 14 -53.07 3.85 -33.33
CA LEU A 14 -51.98 3.11 -32.70
C LEU A 14 -51.73 3.74 -31.33
N ALA A 15 -52.34 3.17 -30.31
CA ALA A 15 -51.99 3.44 -28.92
C ALA A 15 -50.66 2.74 -28.62
N THR A 16 -49.55 3.45 -28.77
CA THR A 16 -48.27 3.04 -28.20
C THR A 16 -48.31 3.26 -26.69
N PHE A 17 -48.60 2.19 -25.94
CA PHE A 17 -48.32 2.12 -24.50
C PHE A 17 -46.80 2.18 -24.32
N ALA A 18 -46.27 3.38 -24.06
CA ALA A 18 -44.96 3.51 -23.44
C ALA A 18 -45.12 3.12 -21.97
N ALA A 19 -44.90 1.83 -21.67
CA ALA A 19 -44.69 1.40 -20.29
C ALA A 19 -43.37 2.04 -19.83
N LEU A 20 -43.47 3.12 -19.05
CA LEU A 20 -42.35 3.57 -18.22
C LEU A 20 -42.06 2.45 -17.23
N ALA A 21 -41.12 1.58 -17.58
CA ALA A 21 -40.41 0.78 -16.60
C ALA A 21 -39.63 1.77 -15.74
N THR A 22 -40.19 2.12 -14.59
CA THR A 22 -39.43 2.71 -13.50
C THR A 22 -38.37 1.70 -13.11
N VAL A 23 -37.15 1.89 -13.61
CA VAL A 23 -35.97 1.23 -13.08
C VAL A 23 -35.81 1.77 -11.67
N SER A 24 -36.37 1.04 -10.69
CA SER A 24 -35.99 1.19 -9.30
C SER A 24 -34.51 0.84 -9.22
N THR A 25 -33.65 1.84 -9.24
CA THR A 25 -32.27 1.71 -8.79
C THR A 25 -32.33 1.02 -7.43
N PRO A 26 -31.68 -0.14 -7.22
CA PRO A 26 -31.61 -0.71 -5.90
C PRO A 26 -30.98 0.37 -5.01
N ALA A 27 -31.72 0.75 -3.96
CA ALA A 27 -31.16 1.60 -2.93
C ALA A 27 -29.88 0.90 -2.46
N SER A 28 -28.73 1.54 -2.70
CA SER A 28 -27.48 1.11 -2.08
C SER A 28 -27.74 1.14 -0.59
N ALA A 29 -27.92 -0.03 0.03
CA ALA A 29 -27.97 -0.13 1.48
C ALA A 29 -26.65 0.46 1.97
N GLN A 30 -26.69 1.68 2.51
CA GLN A 30 -25.56 2.21 3.25
C GLN A 30 -25.38 1.26 4.42
N VAL A 31 -24.42 0.35 4.31
CA VAL A 31 -23.93 -0.42 5.44
C VAL A 31 -23.33 0.62 6.37
N SER A 32 -24.10 1.09 7.36
CA SER A 32 -23.50 1.77 8.50
C SER A 32 -22.50 0.77 9.07
N PRO A 33 -21.19 1.07 9.09
CA PRO A 33 -20.25 0.16 9.70
C PRO A 33 -20.74 -0.08 11.12
N ALA A 34 -21.02 -1.36 11.43
CA ALA A 34 -21.34 -1.73 12.80
C ALA A 34 -20.25 -1.12 13.67
N ILE A 35 -20.61 -0.45 14.77
CA ILE A 35 -19.61 0.06 15.71
C ILE A 35 -18.92 -1.17 16.29
N ILE A 36 -17.79 -1.54 15.70
CA ILE A 36 -16.94 -2.60 16.20
C ILE A 36 -16.38 -2.07 17.51
N ASN A 37 -16.85 -2.62 18.62
CA ASN A 37 -16.34 -2.31 19.96
C ASN A 37 -15.41 -3.44 20.39
N PRO A 38 -14.12 -3.37 20.07
CA PRO A 38 -13.22 -4.47 20.34
C PRO A 38 -12.99 -4.64 21.84
N THR A 39 -12.81 -5.89 22.28
CA THR A 39 -12.59 -6.23 23.70
C THR A 39 -11.15 -5.96 24.16
N CYS A 40 -10.21 -5.87 23.23
CA CYS A 40 -8.79 -5.54 23.43
C CYS A 40 -8.32 -4.48 22.41
N ALA A 41 -7.13 -3.94 22.60
CA ALA A 41 -6.56 -2.89 21.75
C ALA A 41 -5.89 -3.48 20.50
N PHE A 42 -6.14 -2.84 19.35
CA PHE A 42 -5.61 -3.22 18.04
C PHE A 42 -5.82 -4.70 17.66
N PRO A 43 -7.09 -5.15 17.56
CA PRO A 43 -7.46 -6.55 17.36
C PRO A 43 -7.27 -7.09 15.95
N ILE A 44 -6.98 -6.24 14.96
CA ILE A 44 -6.93 -6.67 13.57
C ILE A 44 -5.49 -6.62 13.06
N ILE A 45 -5.01 -7.73 12.50
CA ILE A 45 -3.76 -7.77 11.75
C ILE A 45 -4.03 -7.59 10.26
N VAL A 46 -3.33 -6.62 9.66
CA VAL A 46 -3.23 -6.45 8.21
C VAL A 46 -1.80 -6.80 7.82
N ASN A 47 -1.63 -7.76 6.92
CA ASN A 47 -0.37 -8.19 6.30
C ASN A 47 -0.73 -9.15 5.14
N GLN A 48 0.24 -9.84 4.56
CA GLN A 48 -0.02 -10.77 3.47
C GLN A 48 -0.77 -12.05 3.90
N GLN A 49 -0.63 -12.49 5.15
CA GLN A 49 -1.12 -13.78 5.67
C GLN A 49 -2.51 -13.69 6.31
N ASP A 50 -2.80 -12.60 7.00
CA ASP A 50 -4.01 -12.35 7.77
C ASP A 50 -5.03 -11.57 6.92
N ALA A 51 -5.15 -10.26 7.09
CA ALA A 51 -5.95 -9.41 6.20
C ALA A 51 -5.08 -8.81 5.09
N ASN A 52 -5.00 -9.49 3.94
CA ASN A 52 -4.27 -9.01 2.76
C ASN A 52 -5.09 -8.02 1.94
N VAL A 53 -5.12 -6.77 2.42
CA VAL A 53 -5.94 -5.70 1.85
C VAL A 53 -5.17 -4.40 1.69
N ALA A 54 -5.49 -3.65 0.63
CA ALA A 54 -4.94 -2.32 0.36
C ALA A 54 -3.42 -2.29 0.09
N TYR A 55 -2.93 -3.29 -0.65
CA TYR A 55 -1.54 -3.44 -1.07
C TYR A 55 -0.55 -3.34 0.10
N PRO A 56 -0.68 -4.19 1.14
CA PRO A 56 0.26 -4.15 2.25
C PRO A 56 1.65 -4.57 1.78
N ASP A 57 2.70 -4.01 2.34
CA ASP A 57 4.07 -4.48 2.05
C ASP A 57 4.34 -5.77 2.84
N THR A 58 4.88 -6.81 2.20
CA THR A 58 5.16 -8.12 2.84
C THR A 58 6.26 -8.05 3.92
N ASN A 59 7.01 -6.94 3.99
CA ASN A 59 8.02 -6.67 5.02
C ASN A 59 7.47 -5.82 6.17
N SER A 60 6.15 -5.68 6.25
CA SER A 60 5.47 -4.90 7.27
C SER A 60 4.27 -5.64 7.84
N THR A 61 3.92 -5.29 9.07
CA THR A 61 2.68 -5.74 9.70
C THR A 61 2.01 -4.57 10.38
N TYR A 62 0.68 -4.54 10.31
CA TYR A 62 -0.13 -3.44 10.79
C TYR A 62 -1.13 -4.01 11.78
N TRP A 63 -1.33 -3.32 12.89
CA TRP A 63 -2.41 -3.63 13.84
C TRP A 63 -3.41 -2.49 13.83
N ALA A 64 -4.65 -2.78 13.47
CA ALA A 64 -5.71 -1.79 13.32
C ALA A 64 -6.73 -1.90 14.45
N MET A 65 -7.30 -0.76 14.83
CA MET A 65 -8.40 -0.64 15.79
C MET A 65 -9.43 0.36 15.26
N PRO A 66 -10.72 -0.02 15.15
CA PRO A 66 -11.79 0.94 14.94
C PRO A 66 -11.96 1.80 16.20
N THR A 67 -12.20 3.09 16.00
CA THR A 67 -12.38 4.08 17.06
C THR A 67 -13.75 4.74 16.96
N ASN A 68 -14.25 5.25 18.08
CA ASN A 68 -15.45 6.09 18.12
C ASN A 68 -15.27 7.14 19.23
N PHE A 69 -14.33 8.06 19.03
CA PHE A 69 -13.95 9.04 20.05
C PHE A 69 -14.95 10.21 20.11
N SER A 70 -15.05 10.83 21.28
CA SER A 70 -15.77 12.08 21.49
C SER A 70 -14.79 13.23 21.71
N LEU A 71 -15.18 14.45 21.31
CA LEU A 71 -14.42 15.64 21.68
C LEU A 71 -14.31 15.72 23.21
N GLY A 72 -13.09 15.93 23.70
CA GLY A 72 -12.79 15.96 25.14
C GLY A 72 -12.45 14.60 25.74
N ASP A 73 -12.47 13.50 24.98
CA ASP A 73 -11.92 12.23 25.45
C ASP A 73 -10.44 12.37 25.77
N VAL A 74 -10.02 11.83 26.91
CA VAL A 74 -8.61 11.69 27.28
C VAL A 74 -8.16 10.30 26.85
N VAL A 75 -7.35 10.25 25.79
CA VAL A 75 -6.92 9.02 25.15
C VAL A 75 -5.41 8.89 25.18
N THR A 76 -4.92 7.77 25.71
CA THR A 76 -3.48 7.45 25.75
C THR A 76 -3.22 6.04 25.23
N ILE A 77 -2.07 5.84 24.61
CA ILE A 77 -1.59 4.54 24.13
C ILE A 77 -0.24 4.27 24.81
N THR A 78 -0.11 3.13 25.49
CA THR A 78 1.11 2.75 26.21
C THR A 78 1.69 1.45 25.69
N GLY A 79 3.01 1.40 25.54
CA GLY A 79 3.69 0.22 25.02
C GLY A 79 5.21 0.34 25.00
N GLU A 80 5.83 -0.49 24.19
CA GLU A 80 7.28 -0.54 23.99
C GLU A 80 7.61 -0.28 22.52
N PHE A 81 8.69 0.44 22.25
CA PHE A 81 9.19 0.62 20.89
C PHE A 81 9.48 -0.76 20.26
N SER A 82 9.03 -1.04 19.04
CA SER A 82 9.31 -2.31 18.34
C SER A 82 10.80 -2.47 18.01
N TYR A 83 11.35 -3.69 18.12
CA TYR A 83 12.68 -4.00 17.59
C TYR A 83 12.59 -4.15 16.06
N ALA A 84 12.65 -3.02 15.37
CA ALA A 84 12.37 -2.92 13.94
C ALA A 84 13.11 -1.73 13.31
N ARG A 85 13.14 -1.66 11.98
CA ARG A 85 13.71 -0.51 11.24
C ARG A 85 12.86 0.75 11.35
N TYR A 86 11.55 0.56 11.45
CA TYR A 86 10.59 1.65 11.51
C TYR A 86 9.30 1.23 12.22
N MET A 87 8.72 2.16 12.97
CA MET A 87 7.35 2.04 13.45
C MET A 87 6.58 3.36 13.40
N SER A 88 5.25 3.32 13.29
CA SER A 88 4.42 4.52 13.48
C SER A 88 3.01 4.23 13.95
N PHE A 89 2.39 5.23 14.56
CA PHE A 89 0.94 5.34 14.74
C PHE A 89 0.34 6.20 13.65
N ASN A 90 -0.83 5.84 13.16
CA ASN A 90 -1.56 6.64 12.18
C ASN A 90 -3.05 6.56 12.48
N SER A 91 -3.75 7.66 12.27
CA SER A 91 -5.19 7.75 12.42
C SER A 91 -5.86 8.07 11.09
N TYR A 92 -7.09 7.60 10.95
CA TYR A 92 -7.90 7.76 9.76
C TYR A 92 -9.34 8.06 10.12
N ASN A 93 -10.03 8.71 9.20
CA ASN A 93 -11.49 8.79 9.23
C ASN A 93 -12.12 7.44 8.85
N GLU A 94 -13.45 7.39 8.83
CA GLU A 94 -14.23 6.19 8.52
C GLU A 94 -13.97 5.59 7.14
N THR A 95 -13.46 6.38 6.18
CA THR A 95 -13.14 5.96 4.81
C THR A 95 -11.67 5.63 4.59
N GLY A 96 -10.84 5.63 5.65
CA GLY A 96 -9.40 5.32 5.53
C GLY A 96 -8.55 6.48 4.98
N SER A 97 -9.08 7.71 4.97
CA SER A 97 -8.31 8.91 4.65
C SER A 97 -7.48 9.35 5.85
N SER A 98 -6.22 9.74 5.62
CA SER A 98 -5.28 10.07 6.70
C SER A 98 -5.72 11.31 7.46
N VAL A 99 -5.70 11.20 8.79
CA VAL A 99 -6.08 12.24 9.74
C VAL A 99 -4.87 12.68 10.56
N GLY A 100 -4.06 11.72 11.00
CA GLY A 100 -2.90 11.94 11.85
C GLY A 100 -1.84 10.86 11.65
N GLY A 101 -0.60 11.20 11.98
CA GLY A 101 0.57 10.35 11.83
C GLY A 101 1.64 10.74 12.85
N LEU A 102 2.16 9.73 13.55
CA LEU A 102 3.22 9.85 14.54
C LEU A 102 4.23 8.73 14.33
N ARG A 103 5.34 9.07 13.68
CA ARG A 103 6.45 8.15 13.43
C ARG A 103 7.36 7.99 14.64
N ASP A 104 8.09 6.90 14.66
CA ASP A 104 9.02 6.49 15.70
C ASP A 104 9.87 7.62 16.31
N THR A 105 10.56 8.43 15.51
CA THR A 105 11.42 9.53 16.00
C THR A 105 10.66 10.62 16.73
N ALA A 106 9.36 10.76 16.48
CA ALA A 106 8.51 11.78 17.08
C ALA A 106 7.82 11.28 18.37
N ILE A 107 7.90 9.99 18.68
CA ILE A 107 7.38 9.43 19.93
C ILE A 107 8.35 9.75 21.06
N LEU A 108 7.83 10.31 22.15
CA LEU A 108 8.62 10.56 23.36
C LEU A 108 8.73 9.28 24.19
N PRO A 109 9.92 8.88 24.64
CA PRO A 109 10.05 7.77 25.56
C PRO A 109 9.54 8.16 26.95
N ASP A 110 9.04 7.17 27.70
CA ASP A 110 8.69 7.37 29.10
C ASP A 110 9.93 7.72 29.93
N ALA A 111 9.74 8.33 31.10
CA ALA A 111 10.83 8.67 32.01
C ALA A 111 11.70 7.44 32.33
N GLY A 112 13.00 7.53 32.06
CA GLY A 112 13.96 6.44 32.25
C GLY A 112 14.04 5.44 31.10
N SER A 113 13.23 5.59 30.05
CA SER A 113 13.33 4.83 28.79
C SER A 113 14.08 5.61 27.72
N ILE A 114 14.57 4.88 26.71
CA ILE A 114 15.13 5.45 25.48
C ILE A 114 14.12 5.37 24.35
N ASN A 115 14.26 6.27 23.37
CA ASN A 115 13.70 6.05 22.04
C ASN A 115 14.82 5.48 21.15
N PRO A 116 14.79 4.17 20.81
CA PRO A 116 15.85 3.52 20.05
C PRO A 116 15.96 4.02 18.61
N PHE A 117 14.96 4.74 18.12
CA PHE A 117 14.94 5.28 16.76
C PHE A 117 15.61 6.65 16.64
N LEU A 118 16.08 7.26 17.73
CA LEU A 118 16.83 8.52 17.68
C LEU A 118 18.32 8.28 17.39
N ASP A 119 18.97 9.29 16.80
CA ASP A 119 20.41 9.21 16.52
C ASP A 119 21.23 9.06 17.81
N GLY A 120 22.30 8.26 17.73
CA GLY A 120 23.14 7.88 18.85
C GLY A 120 22.53 6.88 19.84
N GLN A 121 21.28 6.45 19.67
CA GLN A 121 20.66 5.43 20.53
C GLN A 121 20.88 4.02 20.00
N SER A 122 20.96 3.05 20.92
CA SER A 122 21.03 1.63 20.53
C SER A 122 19.65 1.13 20.09
N LEU A 123 19.58 0.51 18.90
CA LEU A 123 18.34 -0.08 18.37
C LEU A 123 17.77 -1.20 19.26
N THR A 124 18.63 -1.82 20.07
CA THR A 124 18.28 -2.90 21.01
C THR A 124 18.31 -2.45 22.46
N GLY A 125 18.52 -1.15 22.73
CA GLY A 125 18.62 -0.63 24.08
C GLY A 125 17.30 -0.71 24.86
N THR A 126 17.43 -0.73 26.19
CA THR A 126 16.33 -0.80 27.16
C THR A 126 16.64 0.07 28.38
N PRO A 127 15.64 0.50 29.18
CA PRO A 127 14.18 0.40 28.95
C PRO A 127 13.72 1.20 27.71
N ARG A 128 12.60 0.83 27.09
CA ARG A 128 12.14 1.37 25.79
C ARG A 128 10.62 1.60 25.75
N ASN A 129 10.06 2.03 26.86
CA ASN A 129 8.62 2.27 26.99
C ASN A 129 8.25 3.66 26.43
N TYR A 130 7.00 3.81 25.99
CA TYR A 130 6.43 5.09 25.60
C TYR A 130 4.97 5.21 26.05
N THR A 131 4.54 6.46 26.13
CA THR A 131 3.14 6.88 26.22
C THR A 131 2.85 7.89 25.12
N VAL A 132 1.90 7.57 24.24
CA VAL A 132 1.41 8.46 23.17
C VAL A 132 0.06 9.04 23.57
N ASN A 133 -0.12 10.35 23.39
CA ASN A 133 -1.41 11.00 23.54
C ASN A 133 -2.16 11.03 22.20
N VAL A 134 -3.48 10.82 22.23
CA VAL A 134 -4.33 11.01 21.04
C VAL A 134 -5.15 12.29 21.23
N ASN A 135 -4.92 13.27 20.37
CA ASN A 135 -5.63 14.55 20.38
C ASN A 135 -6.89 14.45 19.49
N VAL A 136 -8.06 14.34 20.12
CA VAL A 136 -9.34 14.26 19.42
C VAL A 136 -9.82 15.66 19.06
N THR A 137 -9.76 16.02 17.77
CA THR A 137 -9.98 17.38 17.29
C THR A 137 -10.79 17.44 15.98
N ASN A 138 -11.47 18.56 15.75
CA ASN A 138 -12.17 18.83 14.48
C ASN A 138 -11.24 19.38 13.39
N THR A 139 -10.00 19.74 13.73
CA THR A 139 -9.02 20.31 12.80
C THR A 139 -7.73 19.49 12.82
N PRO A 140 -7.79 18.19 12.51
CA PRO A 140 -6.64 17.31 12.63
C PRO A 140 -5.55 17.68 11.62
N GLN A 141 -4.29 17.43 11.99
CA GLN A 141 -3.13 17.55 11.14
C GLN A 141 -2.50 16.17 10.93
N VAL A 142 -2.23 15.81 9.67
CA VAL A 142 -1.56 14.54 9.32
C VAL A 142 -0.20 14.41 10.01
N THR A 143 0.49 15.52 10.25
CA THR A 143 1.68 15.57 11.11
C THR A 143 1.36 16.45 12.29
N SER A 144 1.24 15.86 13.48
CA SER A 144 0.99 16.64 14.69
C SER A 144 2.17 17.59 14.94
N PRO A 145 1.91 18.85 15.31
CA PRO A 145 2.97 19.78 15.72
C PRO A 145 3.54 19.45 17.11
N VAL A 146 2.92 18.53 17.86
CA VAL A 146 3.30 18.17 19.23
C VAL A 146 3.98 16.79 19.24
N ALA A 147 5.21 16.72 19.76
CA ALA A 147 5.92 15.45 19.90
C ALA A 147 5.20 14.53 20.90
N GLY A 148 5.15 13.23 20.60
CA GLY A 148 4.43 12.23 21.40
C GLY A 148 2.91 12.27 21.26
N GLU A 149 2.37 13.07 20.35
CA GLU A 149 0.93 13.21 20.13
C GLU A 149 0.54 12.85 18.69
N ILE A 150 -0.62 12.22 18.54
CA ILE A 150 -1.25 11.95 17.25
C ILE A 150 -2.67 12.52 17.23
N ASP A 151 -3.03 13.24 16.16
CA ASP A 151 -4.38 13.74 15.99
C ASP A 151 -5.35 12.62 15.58
N ALA A 152 -6.60 12.70 16.02
CA ALA A 152 -7.72 11.88 15.57
C ALA A 152 -8.98 12.75 15.44
N ILE A 153 -9.99 12.27 14.72
CA ILE A 153 -11.29 12.94 14.61
C ILE A 153 -12.29 12.40 15.65
N PRO A 154 -13.27 13.22 16.09
CA PRO A 154 -14.44 12.68 16.78
C PRO A 154 -15.31 11.84 15.85
N GLY A 155 -16.03 10.88 16.42
CA GLY A 155 -16.83 9.91 15.70
C GLY A 155 -16.02 8.69 15.27
N VAL A 156 -16.55 7.98 14.27
CA VAL A 156 -15.99 6.73 13.77
C VAL A 156 -14.70 6.99 13.01
N GLY A 157 -13.66 6.22 13.32
CA GLY A 157 -12.37 6.29 12.64
C GLY A 157 -11.55 5.03 12.85
N TRP A 158 -10.26 5.11 12.53
CA TRP A 158 -9.30 4.02 12.69
C TRP A 158 -8.00 4.51 13.29
N LEU A 159 -7.40 3.69 14.15
CA LEU A 159 -6.02 3.82 14.60
C LEU A 159 -5.22 2.59 14.17
N LEU A 160 -4.07 2.82 13.55
CA LEU A 160 -3.16 1.77 13.07
C LEU A 160 -1.78 1.94 13.68
N ILE A 161 -1.20 0.83 14.10
CA ILE A 161 0.23 0.65 14.33
C ILE A 161 0.83 0.08 13.07
N ARG A 162 2.01 0.55 12.68
CA ARG A 162 2.80 -0.01 11.59
C ARG A 162 4.16 -0.41 12.11
N VAL A 163 4.61 -1.61 11.77
CA VAL A 163 5.98 -2.08 12.03
C VAL A 163 6.57 -2.56 10.71
N TYR A 164 7.74 -2.04 10.34
CA TYR A 164 8.46 -2.42 9.11
C TYR A 164 9.81 -3.02 9.48
N VAL A 165 10.14 -4.14 8.83
CA VAL A 165 11.42 -4.84 8.99
C VAL A 165 11.72 -5.11 10.47
N PRO A 166 10.91 -5.97 11.14
CA PRO A 166 11.26 -6.43 12.48
C PRO A 166 12.61 -7.16 12.44
N PHE A 167 13.41 -7.01 13.50
CA PHE A 167 14.74 -7.61 13.55
C PHE A 167 14.69 -9.14 13.65
N ASP A 168 13.60 -9.68 14.17
CA ASP A 168 13.22 -11.08 14.05
C ASP A 168 11.96 -11.19 13.18
N ALA A 169 12.09 -11.82 12.02
CA ALA A 169 10.98 -12.01 11.09
C ALA A 169 9.84 -12.88 11.67
N ASN A 170 10.12 -13.71 12.70
CA ASN A 170 9.11 -14.51 13.38
C ASN A 170 8.36 -13.73 14.47
N SER A 171 8.76 -12.49 14.73
CA SER A 171 8.16 -11.61 15.73
C SER A 171 7.67 -10.32 15.05
N PRO A 172 6.53 -10.34 14.32
CA PRO A 172 6.11 -9.22 13.47
C PRO A 172 5.97 -7.88 14.20
N SER A 173 5.60 -7.88 15.49
CA SER A 173 5.52 -6.67 16.32
C SER A 173 6.89 -6.10 16.71
N GLY A 174 7.98 -6.76 16.30
CA GLY A 174 9.32 -6.50 16.78
C GLY A 174 9.55 -7.06 18.18
N GLY A 175 8.93 -8.18 18.55
CA GLY A 175 9.19 -8.88 19.82
C GLY A 175 8.63 -8.22 21.09
N VAL A 176 7.76 -7.22 20.93
CA VAL A 176 7.09 -6.52 22.05
C VAL A 176 5.57 -6.79 22.03
N PRO A 177 4.88 -6.67 23.18
CA PRO A 177 3.42 -6.75 23.22
C PRO A 177 2.76 -5.67 22.37
N ILE A 178 1.57 -5.96 21.86
CA ILE A 178 0.71 -4.93 21.27
C ILE A 178 0.36 -3.90 22.36
N PRO A 179 0.43 -2.58 22.07
CA PRO A 179 0.21 -1.56 23.08
C PRO A 179 -1.25 -1.53 23.56
N SER A 180 -1.42 -1.06 24.79
CA SER A 180 -2.72 -0.84 25.40
C SER A 180 -3.26 0.54 25.02
N ILE A 181 -4.58 0.72 25.05
CA ILE A 181 -5.22 2.02 24.90
C ILE A 181 -6.13 2.31 26.10
N THR A 182 -6.03 3.51 26.64
CA THR A 182 -6.87 3.98 27.74
C THR A 182 -7.69 5.17 27.27
N VAL A 183 -9.01 5.09 27.39
CA VAL A 183 -9.97 6.15 27.05
C VAL A 183 -10.74 6.52 28.30
N ASN A 184 -10.63 7.77 28.76
CA ASN A 184 -11.30 8.27 29.97
C ASN A 184 -11.09 7.36 31.20
N GLY A 185 -9.89 6.81 31.36
CA GLY A 185 -9.50 5.91 32.44
C GLY A 185 -9.86 4.43 32.23
N ALA A 186 -10.69 4.08 31.24
CA ALA A 186 -10.98 2.70 30.88
C ALA A 186 -9.91 2.15 29.95
N THR A 187 -9.17 1.13 30.40
CA THR A 187 -8.05 0.54 29.65
C THR A 187 -8.45 -0.74 28.94
N LYS A 188 -8.07 -0.85 27.67
CA LYS A 188 -8.04 -2.10 26.91
C LYS A 188 -6.60 -2.50 26.69
N THR A 189 -6.23 -3.70 27.15
CA THR A 189 -4.90 -4.26 26.90
C THR A 189 -4.72 -4.62 25.44
N GLY A 190 -3.49 -4.61 24.94
CA GLY A 190 -3.18 -5.10 23.59
C GLY A 190 -3.68 -6.53 23.35
N CYS A 191 -4.22 -6.77 22.16
CA CYS A 191 -4.70 -8.10 21.80
C CYS A 191 -3.55 -9.12 21.67
N THR A 192 -3.78 -10.33 22.16
CA THR A 192 -2.88 -11.48 22.01
C THR A 192 -3.45 -12.58 21.13
N SER A 193 -4.75 -12.50 20.83
CA SER A 193 -5.48 -13.43 19.99
C SER A 193 -6.22 -12.64 18.93
N PHE A 194 -6.03 -13.02 17.67
CA PHE A 194 -6.56 -12.33 16.51
C PHE A 194 -7.62 -13.21 15.85
N GLY A 195 -8.75 -12.61 15.48
CA GLY A 195 -9.89 -13.33 14.91
C GLY A 195 -9.81 -13.39 13.39
N ALA A 196 -10.74 -14.10 12.77
CA ALA A 196 -10.97 -13.90 11.33
C ALA A 196 -11.46 -12.46 11.12
N GLU A 197 -10.91 -11.78 10.12
CA GLU A 197 -11.19 -10.37 9.83
C GLU A 197 -12.13 -10.10 8.62
N PRO A 198 -13.29 -10.80 8.47
CA PRO A 198 -14.22 -10.50 7.37
C PRO A 198 -14.66 -9.04 7.30
N ALA A 199 -14.76 -8.37 8.46
CA ALA A 199 -15.24 -7.01 8.54
C ALA A 199 -14.25 -6.01 7.91
N ILE A 200 -12.95 -6.17 8.13
CA ILE A 200 -11.95 -5.33 7.49
C ILE A 200 -11.80 -5.64 6.01
N VAL A 201 -11.87 -6.92 5.62
CA VAL A 201 -11.87 -7.28 4.20
C VAL A 201 -13.07 -6.66 3.47
N ALA A 202 -14.26 -6.70 4.08
CA ALA A 202 -15.46 -6.10 3.52
C ALA A 202 -15.38 -4.56 3.46
N LEU A 203 -14.88 -3.91 4.52
CA LEU A 203 -14.68 -2.46 4.51
C LEU A 203 -13.64 -2.04 3.47
N ALA A 204 -12.51 -2.73 3.43
CA ALA A 204 -11.47 -2.49 2.45
C ALA A 204 -12.02 -2.70 1.02
N ALA A 205 -12.81 -3.75 0.79
CA ALA A 205 -13.47 -3.96 -0.48
C ALA A 205 -14.41 -2.81 -0.89
N LEU A 206 -15.16 -2.26 0.07
CA LEU A 206 -16.04 -1.11 -0.15
C LEU A 206 -15.27 0.16 -0.50
N ILE A 207 -14.20 0.46 0.24
CA ILE A 207 -13.37 1.66 0.02
C ILE A 207 -12.61 1.54 -1.31
N MET A 208 -12.11 0.35 -1.63
CA MET A 208 -11.22 0.14 -2.77
C MET A 208 -11.89 -0.19 -4.09
N GLY A 209 -13.15 -0.65 -4.07
CA GLY A 209 -13.85 -0.99 -5.30
C GLY A 209 -13.83 0.15 -6.31
N GLN A 210 -14.02 1.39 -5.85
CA GLN A 210 -13.95 2.57 -6.72
C GLN A 210 -12.51 2.88 -7.17
N ALA A 211 -11.53 2.82 -6.26
CA ALA A 211 -10.13 3.09 -6.59
C ALA A 211 -9.56 2.08 -7.62
N ILE A 212 -9.99 0.81 -7.55
CA ILE A 212 -9.63 -0.23 -8.51
C ILE A 212 -10.35 0.00 -9.84
N ALA A 213 -11.63 0.39 -9.81
CA ALA A 213 -12.38 0.71 -11.02
C ALA A 213 -11.82 1.92 -11.79
N ASP A 214 -11.30 2.92 -11.05
CA ASP A 214 -10.69 4.14 -11.61
C ASP A 214 -9.20 3.97 -11.95
N ALA A 215 -8.63 2.78 -11.75
CA ALA A 215 -7.22 2.53 -12.03
C ALA A 215 -6.90 2.73 -13.53
N ILE A 216 -5.75 3.35 -13.79
CA ILE A 216 -5.28 3.58 -15.16
C ILE A 216 -5.13 2.22 -15.86
N PRO A 217 -5.76 2.00 -17.02
CA PRO A 217 -5.62 0.75 -17.76
C PRO A 217 -4.15 0.44 -18.08
N PRO A 218 -3.74 -0.84 -18.08
CA PRO A 218 -2.36 -1.19 -18.37
C PRO A 218 -1.97 -0.74 -19.79
N ALA A 219 -0.88 0.02 -19.88
CA ALA A 219 -0.32 0.44 -21.16
C ALA A 219 0.40 -0.74 -21.87
N GLU A 220 0.73 -0.56 -23.15
CA GLU A 220 1.52 -1.55 -23.92
C GLU A 220 2.88 -1.82 -23.29
N VAL A 221 3.43 -0.83 -22.60
CA VAL A 221 4.64 -0.89 -21.77
C VAL A 221 4.26 -0.36 -20.39
N PRO A 222 4.59 -1.05 -19.29
CA PRO A 222 4.30 -0.53 -17.96
C PRO A 222 5.03 0.79 -17.71
N GLU A 223 4.31 1.80 -17.24
CA GLU A 223 4.89 3.11 -16.90
C GLU A 223 4.51 3.49 -15.49
N PHE A 224 5.52 3.84 -14.70
CA PHE A 224 5.34 4.20 -13.31
C PHE A 224 4.91 5.66 -13.17
N SER A 225 3.82 5.88 -12.45
CA SER A 225 3.28 7.21 -12.14
C SER A 225 3.17 7.40 -10.62
N PHE A 226 3.25 8.65 -10.17
CA PHE A 226 3.14 8.96 -8.75
C PHE A 226 1.75 8.62 -8.20
N SER A 227 1.73 8.08 -6.98
CA SER A 227 0.53 7.96 -6.16
C SER A 227 0.80 8.43 -4.74
N GLY A 228 -0.13 9.24 -4.22
CA GLY A 228 -0.17 9.61 -2.81
C GLY A 228 -0.79 8.53 -1.91
N GLY A 229 -1.32 7.44 -2.47
CA GLY A 229 -2.00 6.37 -1.72
C GLY A 229 -3.36 6.75 -1.13
N GLY A 230 -4.01 7.81 -1.66
CA GLY A 230 -5.27 8.35 -1.10
C GLY A 230 -6.37 7.29 -0.96
N GLY A 231 -7.04 7.29 0.20
CA GLY A 231 -8.14 6.35 0.51
C GLY A 231 -7.72 4.92 0.84
N LEU A 232 -6.43 4.59 0.76
CA LEU A 232 -5.91 3.23 0.99
C LEU A 232 -5.13 3.11 2.30
N PHE A 233 -5.55 3.84 3.33
CA PHE A 233 -4.82 3.94 4.60
C PHE A 233 -3.33 4.27 4.38
N PRO A 234 -2.98 5.36 3.66
CA PRO A 234 -1.59 5.67 3.37
C PRO A 234 -0.83 5.96 4.67
N ASN A 235 0.44 5.57 4.71
CA ASN A 235 1.38 6.05 5.72
C ASN A 235 1.93 7.40 5.26
N ALA A 236 1.88 8.43 6.12
CA ALA A 236 2.36 9.77 5.80
C ALA A 236 3.83 9.78 5.31
N ASP A 237 4.66 8.90 5.86
CA ASP A 237 6.10 8.82 5.57
C ASP A 237 6.45 8.06 4.28
N ASN A 238 5.48 7.34 3.71
CA ASN A 238 5.67 6.62 2.46
C ASN A 238 5.09 7.41 1.28
N LYS A 239 5.74 7.30 0.13
CA LYS A 239 5.18 7.70 -1.17
C LYS A 239 5.50 6.64 -2.21
N TYR A 240 4.69 6.61 -3.26
CA TYR A 240 4.67 5.52 -4.22
C TYR A 240 4.82 6.02 -5.64
N VAL A 241 5.51 5.24 -6.45
CA VAL A 241 5.20 5.16 -7.87
C VAL A 241 4.64 3.78 -8.16
N TYR A 242 3.66 3.70 -9.06
CA TYR A 242 3.02 2.45 -9.43
C TYR A 242 2.83 2.35 -10.93
N ALA A 243 2.77 1.12 -11.44
CA ALA A 243 2.42 0.81 -12.81
C ALA A 243 1.39 -0.32 -12.82
N THR A 244 0.27 -0.09 -13.50
CA THR A 244 -0.68 -1.16 -13.78
C THR A 244 -0.10 -2.06 -14.87
N THR A 245 -0.21 -3.37 -14.66
CA THR A 245 0.40 -4.38 -15.52
C THR A 245 -0.63 -5.41 -15.97
N SER A 246 -0.34 -6.08 -17.09
CA SER A 246 -1.16 -7.15 -17.62
C SER A 246 -0.33 -8.42 -17.89
N TRP A 247 -0.68 -9.52 -17.23
CA TRP A 247 -0.03 -10.81 -17.46
C TRP A 247 -0.60 -11.55 -18.67
N LYS A 248 0.29 -12.27 -19.37
CA LYS A 248 -0.05 -13.30 -20.35
C LYS A 248 0.95 -14.47 -20.22
N PRO A 249 0.55 -15.71 -20.55
CA PRO A 249 1.48 -16.84 -20.57
C PRO A 249 2.74 -16.55 -21.41
N GLY A 250 3.91 -16.98 -20.91
CA GLY A 250 5.20 -16.82 -21.58
C GLY A 250 5.80 -15.41 -21.53
N ARG A 251 5.11 -14.45 -20.89
CA ARG A 251 5.53 -13.04 -20.80
C ARG A 251 5.99 -12.69 -19.39
N LEU A 252 7.12 -11.99 -19.34
CA LEU A 252 7.71 -11.40 -18.15
C LEU A 252 7.50 -9.88 -18.17
N ALA A 253 7.32 -9.28 -17.00
CA ALA A 253 7.59 -7.86 -16.80
C ALA A 253 9.00 -7.71 -16.23
N ILE A 254 9.81 -6.85 -16.84
CA ILE A 254 11.17 -6.55 -16.42
C ILE A 254 11.20 -5.12 -15.93
N VAL A 255 11.75 -4.88 -14.74
CA VAL A 255 11.89 -3.54 -14.16
C VAL A 255 13.34 -3.29 -13.76
N ARG A 256 13.89 -2.14 -14.12
CA ARG A 256 15.26 -1.76 -13.82
C ARG A 256 15.35 -0.31 -13.34
N GLY A 257 16.24 -0.03 -12.40
CA GLY A 257 16.49 1.31 -11.87
C GLY A 257 17.69 1.31 -10.93
N LEU A 258 18.22 2.49 -10.63
CA LEU A 258 19.27 2.65 -9.63
C LEU A 258 18.67 2.48 -8.23
N ALA A 259 19.31 1.69 -7.38
CA ALA A 259 18.86 1.50 -6.01
C ALA A 259 19.28 2.69 -5.11
N PRO A 260 18.35 3.29 -4.36
CA PRO A 260 18.71 4.20 -3.28
C PRO A 260 19.48 3.47 -2.18
N SER A 261 20.45 4.13 -1.56
CA SER A 261 21.12 3.59 -0.38
C SER A 261 20.18 3.57 0.84
N TYR A 262 20.41 2.63 1.77
CA TYR A 262 19.54 2.34 2.90
C TYR A 262 20.33 1.82 4.11
N PRO A 263 19.81 1.96 5.34
CA PRO A 263 20.41 1.34 6.52
C PRO A 263 20.04 -0.15 6.61
N ASP A 264 21.04 -1.04 6.57
CA ASP A 264 20.80 -2.48 6.72
C ASP A 264 20.63 -2.88 8.20
N THR A 265 19.49 -2.54 8.79
CA THR A 265 19.21 -2.86 10.21
C THR A 265 18.85 -4.32 10.44
N PRO A 266 19.21 -4.92 11.59
CA PRO A 266 19.93 -4.29 12.71
C PRO A 266 21.47 -4.34 12.58
N VAL A 267 22.01 -4.83 11.45
CA VAL A 267 23.47 -4.95 11.23
C VAL A 267 24.14 -3.56 11.23
N GLN A 268 23.45 -2.57 10.67
CA GLN A 268 23.82 -1.16 10.68
C GLN A 268 22.86 -0.32 11.53
N PRO A 269 23.29 0.83 12.07
CA PRO A 269 22.39 1.78 12.71
C PRO A 269 21.44 2.43 11.69
N LEU A 270 20.45 3.18 12.18
CA LEU A 270 19.44 3.87 11.36
C LEU A 270 19.92 5.16 10.67
N TYR A 271 21.03 5.74 11.14
CA TYR A 271 21.55 7.04 10.72
C TYR A 271 22.97 7.09 10.10
N PRO A 272 23.45 6.05 9.38
CA PRO A 272 24.53 6.30 8.42
C PRO A 272 24.03 7.26 7.32
N GLU A 273 24.94 7.86 6.55
CA GLU A 273 24.58 8.62 5.34
C GLU A 273 23.83 7.71 4.36
N GLN A 274 22.50 7.86 4.27
CA GLN A 274 21.64 7.01 3.45
C GLN A 274 20.57 7.84 2.75
N GLN A 275 20.15 7.41 1.56
CA GLN A 275 19.17 8.14 0.74
C GLN A 275 17.74 7.91 1.20
N LEU A 276 17.39 6.68 1.61
CA LEU A 276 16.07 6.30 2.12
C LEU A 276 16.22 5.48 3.40
N ARG A 277 15.24 5.58 4.31
CA ARG A 277 15.15 4.66 5.46
C ARG A 277 14.74 3.25 5.02
N TYR A 278 13.92 3.15 3.97
CA TYR A 278 13.42 1.89 3.44
C TYR A 278 12.90 2.08 2.02
N TRP A 279 13.08 1.06 1.18
CA TRP A 279 12.37 0.94 -0.09
C TRP A 279 12.08 -0.52 -0.46
N SER A 280 11.06 -0.71 -1.30
CA SER A 280 10.64 -2.03 -1.78
C SER A 280 9.90 -1.96 -3.11
N MET A 281 10.02 -3.04 -3.89
CA MET A 281 9.17 -3.32 -5.04
C MET A 281 8.21 -4.45 -4.69
N CYS A 282 6.92 -4.21 -4.85
CA CYS A 282 5.87 -5.19 -4.62
C CYS A 282 5.12 -5.53 -5.89
N THR A 283 4.82 -6.81 -6.08
CA THR A 283 3.81 -7.31 -7.02
C THR A 283 2.48 -7.41 -6.30
N ASN A 284 1.43 -6.91 -6.94
CA ASN A 284 0.08 -6.90 -6.38
C ASN A 284 -0.93 -7.27 -7.45
N LEU A 285 -2.12 -7.69 -7.02
CA LEU A 285 -3.24 -7.97 -7.92
C LEU A 285 -4.19 -6.78 -7.93
N LEU A 286 -4.45 -6.24 -9.12
CA LEU A 286 -5.37 -5.12 -9.33
C LEU A 286 -6.82 -5.64 -9.35
N VAL A 287 -7.25 -6.20 -8.23
CA VAL A 287 -8.57 -6.80 -7.98
C VAL A 287 -8.97 -6.49 -6.55
N THR A 288 -10.25 -6.48 -6.22
CA THR A 288 -10.70 -6.26 -4.83
C THR A 288 -10.40 -7.49 -3.98
N PRO A 289 -9.78 -7.39 -2.78
CA PRO A 289 -9.52 -6.18 -1.98
C PRO A 289 -8.05 -5.68 -2.06
N ALA A 290 -7.48 -5.58 -3.25
CA ALA A 290 -6.11 -5.12 -3.52
C ALA A 290 -5.03 -5.90 -2.75
N PRO A 291 -4.91 -7.22 -2.94
CA PRO A 291 -3.92 -8.00 -2.21
C PRO A 291 -2.51 -7.81 -2.79
N VAL A 292 -1.52 -7.86 -1.90
CA VAL A 292 -0.11 -8.06 -2.27
C VAL A 292 0.17 -9.53 -2.56
N VAL A 293 1.07 -9.77 -3.50
CA VAL A 293 1.56 -11.11 -3.84
C VAL A 293 2.92 -11.35 -3.23
N GLU A 294 3.87 -10.45 -3.47
CA GLU A 294 5.23 -10.56 -2.96
C GLU A 294 5.92 -9.20 -3.00
N CYS A 295 6.87 -8.96 -2.11
CA CYS A 295 7.76 -7.81 -2.21
C CYS A 295 9.22 -8.22 -2.04
N ALA A 296 10.09 -7.55 -2.78
CA ALA A 296 11.52 -7.51 -2.49
C ALA A 296 11.86 -6.11 -1.96
N ARG A 297 12.35 -6.06 -0.72
CA ARG A 297 12.86 -4.84 -0.10
C ARG A 297 14.34 -4.62 -0.42
N ASP A 298 14.82 -3.46 -0.06
CA ASP A 298 16.20 -3.01 -0.18
C ASP A 298 17.28 -4.10 0.02
N ASN A 299 17.34 -4.76 1.18
CA ASN A 299 18.42 -5.69 1.51
C ASN A 299 18.31 -7.11 0.94
N VAL A 300 17.17 -7.43 0.32
CA VAL A 300 16.97 -8.70 -0.39
C VAL A 300 16.95 -8.52 -1.91
N THR A 301 16.98 -7.28 -2.39
CA THR A 301 17.05 -6.98 -3.83
C THR A 301 18.48 -7.10 -4.31
N ALA A 302 18.72 -7.98 -5.27
CA ALA A 302 20.02 -8.11 -5.93
C ALA A 302 20.34 -6.86 -6.77
N LEU A 303 21.58 -6.37 -6.64
CA LEU A 303 22.09 -5.19 -7.34
C LEU A 303 23.31 -5.55 -8.17
N ASP A 304 23.39 -5.09 -9.42
CA ASP A 304 24.60 -5.24 -10.22
C ASP A 304 25.77 -4.38 -9.69
N ALA A 305 26.94 -4.52 -10.32
CA ALA A 305 28.15 -3.80 -9.91
C ALA A 305 28.04 -2.27 -10.03
N GLN A 306 27.01 -1.75 -10.71
CA GLN A 306 26.72 -0.33 -10.85
C GLN A 306 25.62 0.13 -9.87
N GLY A 307 25.08 -0.77 -9.05
CA GLY A 307 24.02 -0.47 -8.08
C GLY A 307 22.61 -0.49 -8.66
N TYR A 308 22.42 -1.01 -9.88
CA TYR A 308 21.08 -1.14 -10.46
C TYR A 308 20.41 -2.43 -10.01
N TYR A 309 19.14 -2.34 -9.62
CA TYR A 309 18.29 -3.51 -9.47
C TYR A 309 17.73 -3.93 -10.82
N THR A 310 17.49 -5.23 -10.99
CA THR A 310 16.66 -5.78 -12.08
C THR A 310 15.64 -6.74 -11.47
N TYR A 311 14.36 -6.41 -11.56
CA TYR A 311 13.27 -7.31 -11.21
C TYR A 311 12.77 -8.05 -12.45
N VAL A 312 12.56 -9.35 -12.30
CA VAL A 312 11.95 -10.21 -13.31
C VAL A 312 10.67 -10.77 -12.70
N ILE A 313 9.53 -10.35 -13.25
CA ILE A 313 8.22 -10.68 -12.72
C ILE A 313 7.46 -11.57 -13.70
N GLY A 314 6.92 -12.68 -13.22
CA GLY A 314 6.10 -13.58 -14.01
C GLY A 314 5.36 -14.60 -13.16
N ALA A 315 4.57 -15.44 -13.81
CA ALA A 315 3.93 -16.58 -13.16
C ALA A 315 4.95 -17.70 -12.89
N ASP A 316 4.65 -18.61 -11.96
CA ASP A 316 5.58 -19.68 -11.59
C ASP A 316 5.91 -20.60 -12.80
N GLN A 317 4.96 -20.82 -13.72
CA GLN A 317 5.20 -21.55 -14.98
C GLN A 317 6.11 -20.82 -15.98
N ASP A 318 6.23 -19.50 -15.84
CA ASP A 318 7.01 -18.63 -16.72
C ASP A 318 8.38 -18.30 -16.13
N GLN A 319 8.73 -18.83 -14.94
CA GLN A 319 9.99 -18.54 -14.27
C GLN A 319 11.20 -18.93 -15.15
N PRO A 320 12.12 -17.98 -15.45
CA PRO A 320 13.35 -18.29 -16.15
C PRO A 320 14.26 -19.23 -15.35
N SER A 321 15.18 -19.91 -16.03
CA SER A 321 16.22 -20.70 -15.36
C SER A 321 17.04 -19.86 -14.37
N ALA A 322 17.51 -20.50 -13.29
CA ALA A 322 18.38 -19.86 -12.30
C ALA A 322 19.64 -19.22 -12.91
N ALA A 323 20.20 -19.83 -13.96
CA ALA A 323 21.34 -19.29 -14.69
C ALA A 323 21.01 -17.97 -15.43
N ALA A 324 19.80 -17.85 -15.98
CA ALA A 324 19.35 -16.62 -16.63
C ALA A 324 19.15 -15.49 -15.61
N ILE A 325 18.55 -15.79 -14.46
CA ILE A 325 18.40 -14.84 -13.36
C ILE A 325 19.76 -14.37 -12.84
N ALA A 326 20.69 -15.31 -12.61
CA ALA A 326 22.03 -15.01 -12.11
C ALA A 326 22.88 -14.16 -13.08
N ARG A 327 22.74 -14.36 -14.40
CA ARG A 327 23.47 -13.57 -15.41
C ARG A 327 23.22 -12.07 -15.27
N ASP A 328 21.97 -11.68 -15.03
CA ASP A 328 21.56 -10.27 -14.92
C ASP A 328 21.57 -9.75 -13.46
N ASN A 329 22.05 -10.58 -12.52
CA ASN A 329 21.92 -10.36 -11.08
C ASN A 329 20.50 -9.93 -10.67
N ALA A 330 19.50 -10.60 -11.25
CA ALA A 330 18.11 -10.20 -11.13
C ALA A 330 17.43 -10.79 -9.89
N THR A 331 16.38 -10.12 -9.43
CA THR A 331 15.47 -10.60 -8.39
C THR A 331 14.19 -11.10 -9.04
N TRP A 332 13.84 -12.37 -8.83
CA TRP A 332 12.56 -12.94 -9.26
C TRP A 332 11.44 -12.52 -8.31
N LEU A 333 10.31 -12.08 -8.84
CA LEU A 333 9.08 -11.83 -8.07
C LEU A 333 7.89 -12.52 -8.72
N LYS A 334 7.04 -13.12 -7.90
CA LYS A 334 5.85 -13.82 -8.39
C LYS A 334 4.76 -12.85 -8.82
N TRP A 335 4.09 -13.18 -9.92
CA TRP A 335 2.89 -12.47 -10.36
C TRP A 335 1.65 -12.90 -9.57
N PHE A 336 1.41 -14.20 -9.40
CA PHE A 336 0.18 -14.71 -8.80
C PHE A 336 0.32 -14.99 -7.30
N GLY A 337 1.34 -15.77 -6.93
CA GLY A 337 1.39 -16.42 -5.63
C GLY A 337 0.11 -17.25 -5.34
N PRO A 338 -0.04 -17.80 -4.13
CA PRO A 338 -1.21 -18.62 -3.80
C PRO A 338 -2.55 -17.87 -3.96
N ILE A 339 -2.56 -16.56 -3.69
CA ILE A 339 -3.78 -15.74 -3.77
C ILE A 339 -4.22 -15.50 -5.22
N GLY A 340 -3.29 -15.26 -6.14
CA GLY A 340 -3.58 -15.05 -7.56
C GLY A 340 -3.98 -16.33 -8.28
N GLU A 341 -3.40 -17.48 -7.91
CA GLU A 341 -3.76 -18.78 -8.49
C GLU A 341 -5.21 -19.17 -8.19
N ALA A 342 -5.74 -18.72 -7.03
CA ALA A 342 -7.12 -18.94 -6.63
C ALA A 342 -8.14 -18.00 -7.30
N LEU A 343 -7.69 -16.98 -8.06
CA LEU A 343 -8.60 -16.06 -8.74
C LEU A 343 -9.25 -16.71 -9.98
N PRO A 344 -10.45 -16.25 -10.37
CA PRO A 344 -11.00 -16.51 -11.70
C PRO A 344 -10.04 -16.06 -12.82
N ASP A 345 -10.03 -16.81 -13.93
CA ASP A 345 -9.10 -16.58 -15.04
C ASP A 345 -9.23 -15.18 -15.66
N GLU A 346 -10.43 -14.58 -15.63
CA GLU A 346 -10.67 -13.22 -16.12
C GLU A 346 -10.02 -12.12 -15.25
N LEU A 347 -9.70 -12.42 -13.99
CA LEU A 347 -9.09 -11.47 -13.05
C LEU A 347 -7.57 -11.63 -12.94
N LYS A 348 -7.05 -12.82 -13.26
CA LYS A 348 -5.60 -13.14 -13.25
C LYS A 348 -4.73 -12.14 -14.02
N PRO A 349 -5.14 -11.60 -15.18
CA PRO A 349 -4.30 -10.68 -15.93
C PRO A 349 -4.03 -9.37 -15.20
N ASN A 350 -4.81 -8.96 -14.20
CA ASN A 350 -4.77 -7.60 -13.65
C ASN A 350 -3.72 -7.47 -12.54
N GLY A 351 -2.58 -6.84 -12.85
CA GLY A 351 -1.49 -6.63 -11.91
C GLY A 351 -1.26 -5.15 -11.59
N ASN A 352 -0.56 -4.92 -10.48
CA ASN A 352 -0.09 -3.60 -10.09
C ASN A 352 1.29 -3.71 -9.43
N LEU A 353 2.29 -3.06 -10.02
CA LEU A 353 3.63 -2.95 -9.44
C LEU A 353 3.71 -1.67 -8.63
N ILE A 354 4.26 -1.74 -7.42
CA ILE A 354 4.43 -0.57 -6.55
C ILE A 354 5.87 -0.50 -6.07
N LEU A 355 6.55 0.60 -6.38
CA LEU A 355 7.81 0.99 -5.75
C LEU A 355 7.50 1.97 -4.62
N ARG A 356 8.00 1.67 -3.43
CA ARG A 356 7.77 2.43 -2.20
C ARG A 356 9.06 3.09 -1.72
N ASN A 357 9.01 4.39 -1.46
CA ASN A 357 10.08 5.11 -0.77
C ASN A 357 9.59 5.57 0.61
N MET A 358 10.38 5.33 1.64
CA MET A 358 10.11 5.76 3.01
C MET A 358 11.21 6.70 3.51
N LEU A 359 10.79 7.82 4.12
CA LEU A 359 11.67 8.75 4.85
C LEU A 359 12.98 9.06 4.09
N PRO A 360 12.91 9.78 2.96
CA PRO A 360 14.11 10.20 2.26
C PRO A 360 14.93 11.17 3.09
N ASP A 361 16.24 11.09 2.96
CA ASP A 361 17.12 12.17 3.41
C ASP A 361 16.80 13.47 2.66
N ALA A 362 16.92 14.61 3.34
CA ALA A 362 16.59 15.90 2.76
C ALA A 362 17.46 16.25 1.54
N SER A 363 18.68 15.71 1.45
CA SER A 363 19.58 15.89 0.30
C SER A 363 19.23 14.98 -0.88
N PHE A 364 18.40 13.95 -0.69
CA PHE A 364 18.03 13.00 -1.75
C PHE A 364 16.90 13.55 -2.62
N THR A 365 17.25 14.43 -3.56
CA THR A 365 16.27 15.12 -4.42
C THR A 365 15.50 14.20 -5.37
N ASN A 366 16.03 13.01 -5.68
CA ASN A 366 15.38 12.03 -6.56
C ASN A 366 14.32 11.15 -5.87
N ALA A 367 13.99 11.42 -4.60
CA ALA A 367 12.95 10.69 -3.89
C ALA A 367 11.56 10.89 -4.51
N VAL A 368 10.71 9.85 -4.43
CA VAL A 368 9.31 9.88 -4.85
C VAL A 368 8.52 11.00 -4.18
N GLN A 369 8.88 11.36 -2.94
CA GLN A 369 8.30 12.46 -2.16
C GLN A 369 8.38 13.81 -2.85
N ASN A 370 9.36 14.01 -3.74
CA ASN A 370 9.59 15.26 -4.46
C ASN A 370 8.83 15.31 -5.80
N ILE A 371 8.14 14.23 -6.20
CA ILE A 371 7.36 14.23 -7.44
C ILE A 371 6.15 15.17 -7.24
N PRO A 372 5.90 16.13 -8.14
CA PRO A 372 4.69 16.94 -8.10
C PRO A 372 3.45 16.05 -8.01
N MET A 373 2.45 16.43 -7.20
CA MET A 373 1.20 15.68 -7.00
C MET A 373 0.33 15.64 -8.27
N THR A 374 0.80 14.88 -9.25
CA THR A 374 0.25 14.67 -10.57
C THR A 374 0.39 13.18 -10.89
N GLN A 375 -0.60 12.58 -11.53
CA GLN A 375 -0.49 11.20 -12.02
C GLN A 375 0.24 11.17 -13.36
N SER A 376 1.44 11.78 -13.42
CA SER A 376 2.23 11.90 -14.64
C SER A 376 3.49 11.05 -14.54
N ASN A 377 3.59 10.07 -15.44
CA ASN A 377 4.81 9.29 -15.68
C ASN A 377 6.02 10.18 -16.00
N ALA A 378 5.83 11.25 -16.81
CA ALA A 378 6.87 12.18 -17.18
C ALA A 378 7.40 12.98 -15.97
N ALA A 379 6.51 13.41 -15.07
CA ALA A 379 6.91 14.08 -13.84
C ALA A 379 7.69 13.14 -12.90
N ALA A 380 7.21 11.90 -12.76
CA ALA A 380 7.89 10.87 -11.98
C ALA A 380 9.29 10.58 -12.54
N ARG A 381 9.40 10.37 -13.85
CA ARG A 381 10.67 10.12 -14.55
C ARG A 381 11.64 11.29 -14.44
N ALA A 382 11.16 12.52 -14.63
CA ALA A 382 11.99 13.72 -14.53
C ALA A 382 12.53 13.93 -13.11
N THR A 383 11.73 13.66 -12.08
CA THR A 383 12.13 13.83 -10.68
C THR A 383 13.09 12.73 -10.24
N MET A 384 12.76 11.48 -10.50
CA MET A 384 13.54 10.34 -10.00
C MET A 384 14.82 10.08 -10.80
N GLY A 385 14.91 10.53 -12.05
CA GLY A 385 16.11 10.35 -12.88
C GLY A 385 16.49 8.88 -12.99
N ALA A 386 17.75 8.52 -12.70
CA ALA A 386 18.23 7.15 -12.75
C ALA A 386 17.55 6.19 -11.75
N TYR A 387 16.90 6.73 -10.71
CA TYR A 387 16.13 5.96 -9.72
C TYR A 387 14.72 5.62 -10.20
N TYR A 388 14.27 6.20 -11.32
CA TYR A 388 12.96 5.88 -11.88
C TYR A 388 12.93 4.40 -12.30
N PRO A 389 11.91 3.62 -11.88
CA PRO A 389 11.74 2.25 -12.34
C PRO A 389 11.32 2.22 -13.81
N GLU A 390 12.28 1.97 -14.69
CA GLU A 390 11.99 1.69 -16.10
C GLU A 390 11.47 0.27 -16.23
N ALA A 391 10.38 0.09 -16.98
CA ALA A 391 9.79 -1.23 -17.17
C ALA A 391 9.50 -1.55 -18.63
N THR A 392 9.48 -2.84 -18.94
CA THR A 392 9.12 -3.38 -20.26
C THR A 392 8.52 -4.77 -20.09
N TYR A 393 7.74 -5.21 -21.09
CA TYR A 393 7.41 -6.62 -21.23
C TYR A 393 8.47 -7.34 -22.08
N CYS A 394 8.71 -8.60 -21.76
CA CYS A 394 9.67 -9.45 -22.47
C CYS A 394 9.13 -10.87 -22.59
N GLU A 395 9.37 -11.54 -23.71
CA GLU A 395 9.17 -12.98 -23.76
C GLU A 395 10.20 -13.68 -22.88
N ARG A 396 9.78 -14.75 -22.20
CA ARG A 396 10.68 -15.56 -21.37
C ARG A 396 11.89 -16.05 -22.16
N SER A 397 11.68 -16.52 -23.39
CA SER A 397 12.73 -17.02 -24.28
C SER A 397 13.79 -15.96 -24.62
N VAL A 398 13.37 -14.71 -24.84
CA VAL A 398 14.26 -13.58 -25.12
C VAL A 398 15.10 -13.27 -23.88
N PHE A 399 14.48 -13.16 -22.71
CA PHE A 399 15.20 -12.95 -21.46
C PHE A 399 16.20 -14.07 -21.19
N GLU A 400 15.78 -15.33 -21.33
CA GLU A 400 16.66 -16.49 -21.09
C GLU A 400 17.87 -16.47 -22.01
N ARG A 401 17.69 -16.11 -23.28
CA ARG A 401 18.77 -16.16 -24.28
C ARG A 401 19.69 -14.95 -24.25
N TYR A 402 19.16 -13.76 -24.01
CA TYR A 402 19.87 -12.50 -24.27
C TYR A 402 19.92 -11.53 -23.07
N GLY A 403 19.18 -11.79 -22.00
CA GLY A 403 19.18 -10.96 -20.79
C GLY A 403 18.28 -9.75 -20.83
N ALA A 404 18.26 -9.04 -19.69
CA ALA A 404 17.34 -7.92 -19.46
C ALA A 404 17.57 -6.77 -20.45
N GLY A 405 18.83 -6.51 -20.80
CA GLY A 405 19.18 -5.45 -21.77
C GLY A 405 18.49 -5.63 -23.12
N ALA A 406 18.40 -6.87 -23.62
CA ALA A 406 17.70 -7.16 -24.87
C ALA A 406 16.20 -6.88 -24.78
N CYS A 407 15.58 -7.13 -23.61
CA CYS A 407 14.17 -6.83 -23.38
C CYS A 407 13.87 -5.32 -23.52
N PHE A 408 14.77 -4.45 -23.05
CA PHE A 408 14.60 -2.98 -23.17
C PHE A 408 14.88 -2.47 -24.59
N VAL A 409 15.74 -3.15 -25.36
CA VAL A 409 16.02 -2.77 -26.76
C VAL A 409 14.90 -3.24 -27.71
N LEU A 410 14.39 -4.46 -27.53
CA LEU A 410 13.38 -5.05 -28.41
C LEU A 410 11.96 -4.60 -28.08
N GLY A 411 11.70 -4.25 -26.81
CA GLY A 411 10.39 -3.83 -26.32
C GLY A 411 9.31 -4.92 -26.46
N PRO A 412 8.02 -4.57 -26.33
CA PRO A 412 6.90 -5.52 -26.42
C PRO A 412 6.68 -6.06 -27.85
N LYS A 413 7.48 -5.62 -28.83
CA LYS A 413 7.29 -5.88 -30.27
C LYS A 413 7.78 -7.25 -30.72
N PHE A 414 8.50 -7.99 -29.87
CA PHE A 414 8.93 -9.33 -30.20
C PHE A 414 7.89 -10.33 -29.68
N THR A 415 6.99 -10.74 -30.57
CA THR A 415 6.23 -11.99 -30.44
C THR A 415 6.87 -12.98 -31.41
N GLY A 416 7.70 -13.88 -30.92
CA GLY A 416 8.46 -14.84 -31.73
C GLY A 416 7.62 -16.02 -32.18
#